data_AF-A0A7J9Q2L4-F1
#
_entry.id   AF-A0A7J9Q2L4-F1
#
_cell.length_a   1.000
_cell.length_b   1.000
_cell.length_c   1.000
_cell.angle_alpha   90.00
_cell.angle_beta   90.00
_cell.angle_gamma   90.00
#
_symmetry.space_group_name_H-M   'P 1'
#
loop_
_entity.id
_entity.type
_entity.pdbx_description
1 polymer ?
#
loop_
_entity_poly.entity_id
_entity_poly.type
_entity_poly.pdbx_seq_one_letter_code
_entity_poly.pdbx_strand_id
1 'polypeptide(L)'
;MQKLIVDVRTREEFVKEHIKGAICIPHYDLKYYLDFLAEKNIILYCNTERRSVIARDRLAEFGLDSKTLTLEEMDGYEWVEGTIVCAHNYVHLKPGHEEKFMEKAMLLCRATEHMEGFLGSKALKISGISGIGSYMETDLTELEIRPIKMILVTYWESKDAHERSHRDPVFKGIFDTLGEHLVQMPVEEFYEVLK
;
A
#
# COMPACT_ATOMS: atom_id res chain seq x y z
N MET A 1 -15.26 -7.05 28.41
CA MET A 1 -14.89 -6.45 27.11
C MET A 1 -13.54 -6.98 26.69
N GLN A 2 -13.40 -7.41 25.44
CA GLN A 2 -12.14 -7.93 24.90
C GLN A 2 -11.15 -6.76 24.73
N LYS A 3 -9.91 -6.91 25.22
CA LYS A 3 -8.82 -5.94 24.98
C LYS A 3 -8.39 -6.05 23.52
N LEU A 4 -8.28 -4.91 22.83
CA LEU A 4 -7.81 -4.84 21.44
C LEU A 4 -6.76 -3.75 21.31
N ILE A 5 -5.58 -4.09 20.78
CA ILE A 5 -4.52 -3.13 20.47
C ILE A 5 -4.61 -2.83 18.97
N VAL A 6 -4.66 -1.56 18.61
CA VAL A 6 -4.81 -1.10 17.22
C VAL A 6 -3.65 -0.18 16.88
N ASP A 7 -2.86 -0.61 15.90
CA ASP A 7 -1.87 0.23 15.24
C ASP A 7 -2.59 1.13 14.25
N VAL A 8 -2.49 2.45 14.46
CA VAL A 8 -3.16 3.44 13.59
C VAL A 8 -2.23 4.07 12.55
N ARG A 9 -1.05 3.48 12.36
CA ARG A 9 -0.06 3.82 11.33
C ARG A 9 -0.48 3.27 9.95
N THR A 10 0.37 3.44 8.94
CA THR A 10 0.13 2.84 7.63
C THR A 10 0.27 1.32 7.68
N ARG A 11 -0.26 0.62 6.67
CA ARG A 11 -0.09 -0.82 6.54
C ARG A 11 1.38 -1.21 6.42
N GLU A 12 2.14 -0.42 5.66
CA GLU A 12 3.55 -0.66 5.42
C GLU A 12 4.37 -0.53 6.72
N GLU A 13 4.05 0.46 7.57
CA GLU A 13 4.66 0.61 8.89
C GLU A 13 4.35 -0.61 9.79
N PHE A 14 3.11 -1.12 9.77
CA PHE A 14 2.70 -2.29 10.55
C PHE A 14 3.39 -3.59 10.09
N VAL A 15 3.49 -3.81 8.77
CA VAL A 15 4.17 -4.99 8.22
C VAL A 15 5.66 -4.98 8.57
N LYS A 16 6.29 -3.80 8.55
CA LYS A 16 7.70 -3.65 8.93
C LYS A 16 7.93 -3.97 10.39
N GLU A 17 7.08 -3.47 11.28
CA GLU A 17 7.10 -3.83 12.69
C GLU A 17 5.79 -3.46 13.38
N HIS A 18 5.36 -4.21 14.40
CA HIS A 18 4.20 -3.86 15.21
C HIS A 18 4.23 -4.54 16.58
N ILE A 19 3.43 -4.01 17.51
CA ILE A 19 3.23 -4.66 18.81
C ILE A 19 2.54 -6.02 18.59
N LYS A 20 3.09 -7.09 19.16
CA LYS A 20 2.56 -8.44 19.04
C LYS A 20 1.10 -8.52 19.47
N GLY A 21 0.25 -9.06 18.59
CA GLY A 21 -1.19 -9.17 18.81
C GLY A 21 -1.98 -7.89 18.51
N ALA A 22 -1.33 -6.82 18.06
CA ALA A 22 -2.03 -5.68 17.50
C ALA A 22 -2.63 -6.00 16.13
N ILE A 23 -3.68 -5.26 15.77
CA ILE A 23 -4.20 -5.22 14.41
C ILE A 23 -3.87 -3.86 13.77
N CYS A 24 -3.78 -3.81 12.45
CA CYS A 24 -3.60 -2.55 11.72
C CYS A 24 -4.96 -1.98 11.29
N ILE A 25 -5.31 -0.80 11.79
CA ILE A 25 -6.40 0.02 11.24
C ILE A 25 -5.89 1.45 11.17
N PRO A 26 -5.40 1.92 10.00
CA PRO A 26 -4.90 3.29 9.87
C PRO A 26 -5.93 4.30 10.36
N HIS A 27 -5.47 5.39 11.00
CA HIS A 27 -6.38 6.38 11.60
C HIS A 27 -7.40 6.96 10.60
N TYR A 28 -7.07 7.01 9.30
CA TYR A 28 -7.96 7.46 8.23
C TYR A 28 -9.04 6.44 7.82
N ASP A 29 -8.90 5.18 8.22
CA ASP A 29 -9.81 4.09 7.89
C ASP A 29 -10.76 3.72 9.06
N LEU A 30 -10.55 4.24 10.27
CA LEU A 30 -11.32 3.85 11.47
C LEU A 30 -12.84 3.87 11.30
N LYS A 31 -13.38 4.82 10.53
CA LYS A 31 -14.82 4.94 10.25
C LYS A 31 -15.42 3.70 9.58
N TYR A 32 -14.62 2.89 8.90
CA TYR A 32 -15.05 1.67 8.24
C TYR A 32 -15.10 0.46 9.19
N TYR A 33 -14.57 0.59 10.41
CA TYR A 33 -14.44 -0.49 11.38
C TYR A 33 -15.23 -0.25 12.67
N LEU A 34 -16.13 0.74 12.70
CA LEU A 34 -16.85 1.13 13.92
C LEU A 34 -17.62 -0.04 14.56
N ASP A 35 -18.35 -0.82 13.75
CA ASP A 35 -19.11 -1.99 14.23
C ASP A 35 -18.20 -3.06 14.82
N PHE A 36 -17.03 -3.27 14.22
CA PHE A 36 -16.04 -4.21 14.74
C PHE A 36 -15.39 -3.67 16.03
N LEU A 37 -15.14 -2.37 16.12
CA LEU A 37 -14.51 -1.74 17.26
C LEU A 37 -15.47 -1.57 18.45
N ALA A 38 -16.77 -1.56 18.20
CA ALA A 38 -17.80 -1.48 19.22
C ALA A 38 -17.63 -2.56 20.29
N GLU A 39 -17.95 -2.21 21.54
CA GLU A 39 -17.90 -3.11 22.71
C GLU A 39 -16.50 -3.68 23.07
N LYS A 40 -15.44 -3.22 22.40
CA LYS A 40 -14.05 -3.58 22.72
C LYS A 40 -13.41 -2.55 23.65
N ASN A 41 -12.43 -3.00 24.43
CA ASN A 41 -11.54 -2.10 25.17
C ASN A 41 -10.35 -1.76 24.26
N ILE A 42 -10.47 -0.63 23.56
CA ILE A 42 -9.57 -0.24 22.48
C ILE A 42 -8.34 0.49 23.04
N ILE A 43 -7.17 0.06 22.62
CA ILE A 43 -5.89 0.71 22.89
C ILE A 43 -5.23 1.06 21.56
N LEU A 44 -5.05 2.34 21.30
CA LEU A 44 -4.50 2.89 20.07
C LEU A 44 -3.02 3.23 20.28
N TYR A 45 -2.19 2.99 19.27
CA TYR A 45 -0.81 3.47 19.31
C TYR A 45 -0.30 3.88 17.93
N CYS A 46 0.76 4.68 17.95
CA CYS A 46 1.56 5.03 16.79
C CYS A 46 2.98 5.41 17.26
N ASN A 47 3.88 5.72 16.32
CA ASN A 47 5.29 6.08 16.61
C ASN A 47 5.54 7.56 16.97
N THR A 48 4.50 8.40 17.00
CA THR A 48 4.66 9.85 17.29
C THR A 48 3.62 10.37 18.28
N GLU A 49 2.77 9.50 18.84
CA GLU A 49 1.57 9.79 19.66
C GLU A 49 0.49 10.65 18.99
N ARG A 50 0.84 11.49 18.00
CA ARG A 50 -0.08 12.38 17.30
C ARG A 50 -1.19 11.61 16.57
N ARG A 51 -0.85 10.53 15.87
CA ARG A 51 -1.85 9.76 15.09
C ARG A 51 -2.80 8.99 16.00
N SER A 52 -2.33 8.45 17.13
CA SER A 52 -3.18 7.77 18.11
C SER A 52 -4.12 8.74 18.82
N VAL A 53 -3.69 9.99 19.08
CA VAL A 53 -4.60 11.05 19.56
C VAL A 53 -5.67 11.40 18.53
N ILE A 54 -5.29 11.62 17.26
CA ILE A 54 -6.26 11.86 16.17
C ILE A 54 -7.27 10.72 16.05
N ALA A 55 -6.79 9.47 16.14
CA ALA A 55 -7.62 8.28 16.10
C ALA A 55 -8.59 8.21 17.29
N ARG A 56 -8.13 8.48 18.51
CA ARG A 56 -8.97 8.53 19.72
C ARG A 56 -10.08 9.55 19.57
N ASP A 57 -9.74 10.77 19.16
CA ASP A 57 -10.71 11.86 19.02
C ASP A 57 -11.76 11.52 17.95
N ARG A 58 -11.33 10.92 16.83
CA ARG A 58 -12.24 10.40 15.80
C ARG A 58 -13.16 9.29 16.31
N LEU A 59 -12.67 8.35 17.12
CA LEU A 59 -13.54 7.33 17.71
C LEU A 59 -14.54 7.93 18.71
N ALA A 60 -14.12 8.93 19.48
CA ALA A 60 -15.00 9.65 20.41
C ALA A 60 -16.14 10.38 19.69
N GLU A 61 -15.89 10.94 18.50
CA GLU A 61 -16.95 11.53 17.64
C GLU A 61 -18.05 10.51 17.26
N PHE A 62 -17.71 9.22 17.21
CA PHE A 62 -18.65 8.12 16.97
C PHE A 62 -19.15 7.44 18.25
N GLY A 63 -18.87 8.01 19.43
CA GLY A 63 -19.31 7.48 20.72
C GLY A 63 -18.54 6.25 21.22
N LEU A 64 -17.36 5.98 20.66
CA LEU A 64 -16.49 4.88 21.07
C LEU A 64 -15.35 5.38 21.96
N ASP A 65 -15.24 4.80 23.16
CA ASP A 65 -14.14 5.09 24.08
C ASP A 65 -12.87 4.32 23.69
N SER A 66 -11.72 4.97 23.85
CA SER A 66 -10.41 4.36 23.56
C SER A 66 -9.30 5.03 24.36
N LYS A 67 -8.25 4.25 24.63
CA LYS A 67 -7.02 4.72 25.28
C LYS A 67 -5.90 4.81 24.26
N THR A 68 -4.90 5.64 24.54
CA THR A 68 -3.68 5.73 23.73
C THR A 68 -2.49 5.25 24.54
N LEU A 69 -1.55 4.55 23.92
CA LEU A 69 -0.22 4.31 24.51
C LEU A 69 0.70 5.49 24.24
N THR A 70 1.51 5.85 25.25
CA THR A 70 2.67 6.73 25.08
C THR A 70 3.86 5.97 24.49
N LEU A 71 4.89 6.70 24.04
CA LEU A 71 6.15 6.09 23.61
C LEU A 71 6.77 5.21 24.70
N GLU A 72 6.79 5.70 25.94
CA GLU A 72 7.35 4.97 27.10
C GLU A 72 6.54 3.71 27.44
N GLU A 73 5.21 3.76 27.36
CA GLU A 73 4.38 2.58 27.60
C GLU A 73 4.59 1.50 26.54
N MET A 74 4.92 1.88 25.30
CA MET A 74 5.19 0.95 24.20
C MET A 74 6.50 0.16 24.38
N ASP A 75 7.48 0.70 25.12
CA ASP A 75 8.75 0.01 25.40
C ASP A 75 8.55 -1.27 26.22
N GLY A 76 7.42 -1.39 26.93
CA GLY A 76 7.04 -2.58 27.69
C GLY A 76 6.40 -3.70 26.87
N TYR A 77 6.19 -3.51 25.56
CA TYR A 77 5.54 -4.49 24.69
C TYR A 77 6.54 -5.32 23.88
N GLU A 78 6.15 -6.56 23.57
CA GLU A 78 6.86 -7.38 22.59
C GLU A 78 6.52 -6.89 21.18
N TRP A 79 7.53 -6.67 20.34
CA TRP A 79 7.39 -6.26 18.95
C TRP A 79 7.66 -7.44 18.00
N VAL A 80 6.92 -7.47 16.91
CA VAL A 80 7.13 -8.38 15.78
C VAL A 80 7.68 -7.56 14.63
N GLU A 81 8.81 -7.97 14.08
CA GLU A 81 9.42 -7.36 12.91
C GLU A 81 9.09 -8.17 11.65
N GLY A 82 9.01 -7.46 10.52
CA GLY A 82 8.81 -8.03 9.20
C GLY A 82 9.62 -7.26 8.16
N THR A 83 9.51 -7.70 6.91
CA THR A 83 10.16 -7.05 5.76
C THR A 83 9.11 -6.74 4.72
N ILE A 84 9.24 -5.58 4.10
CA ILE A 84 8.43 -5.19 2.95
C ILE A 84 9.35 -4.69 1.85
N VAL A 85 9.27 -5.37 0.71
CA VAL A 85 9.94 -5.04 -0.54
C VAL A 85 8.88 -4.53 -1.50
N CYS A 86 9.14 -3.39 -2.11
CA CYS A 86 8.24 -2.79 -3.08
C CYS A 86 8.87 -2.90 -4.47
N ALA A 87 8.19 -3.54 -5.42
CA ALA A 87 8.62 -3.59 -6.81
C ALA A 87 7.78 -2.62 -7.65
N HIS A 88 8.44 -1.69 -8.32
CA HIS A 88 7.83 -0.71 -9.21
C HIS A 88 8.11 -1.08 -10.66
N ASN A 89 7.05 -1.39 -11.40
CA ASN A 89 7.10 -1.62 -12.83
C ASN A 89 6.66 -0.35 -13.56
N TYR A 90 7.60 0.31 -14.21
CA TYR A 90 7.33 1.48 -15.04
C TYR A 90 6.91 1.04 -16.43
N VAL A 91 5.68 1.37 -16.82
CA VAL A 91 5.09 0.94 -18.09
C VAL A 91 4.60 2.13 -18.92
N HIS A 92 4.88 2.08 -20.22
CA HIS A 92 4.47 3.09 -21.20
C HIS A 92 3.60 2.42 -22.25
N LEU A 93 2.36 2.86 -22.38
CA LEU A 93 1.34 2.19 -23.19
C LEU A 93 1.41 2.66 -24.65
N LYS A 94 1.27 1.73 -25.60
CA LYS A 94 1.10 2.12 -27.01
C LYS A 94 -0.20 2.91 -27.17
N PRO A 95 -0.22 4.01 -27.94
CA PRO A 95 -1.44 4.75 -28.20
C PRO A 95 -2.55 3.84 -28.75
N GLY A 96 -3.74 3.86 -28.15
CA GLY A 96 -4.89 3.04 -28.55
C GLY A 96 -4.91 1.61 -27.99
N HIS A 97 -3.93 1.22 -27.17
CA HIS A 97 -3.85 -0.10 -26.54
C HIS A 97 -4.24 -0.10 -25.05
N GLU A 98 -4.73 1.03 -24.53
CA GLU A 98 -4.90 1.26 -23.10
C GLU A 98 -5.86 0.27 -22.43
N GLU A 99 -7.03 0.06 -23.02
CA GLU A 99 -8.04 -0.86 -22.49
C GLU A 99 -7.53 -2.30 -22.42
N LYS A 100 -6.94 -2.78 -23.53
CA LYS A 100 -6.37 -4.14 -23.60
C LYS A 100 -5.19 -4.33 -22.64
N PHE A 101 -4.37 -3.30 -22.47
CA PHE A 101 -3.31 -3.33 -21.46
C PHE A 101 -3.90 -3.47 -20.06
N MET A 102 -4.92 -2.69 -19.72
CA MET A 102 -5.57 -2.74 -18.40
C MET A 102 -6.19 -4.11 -18.13
N GLU A 103 -6.86 -4.72 -19.10
CA GLU A 103 -7.41 -6.08 -18.97
C GLU A 103 -6.31 -7.10 -18.60
N LYS A 104 -5.18 -7.05 -19.31
CA LYS A 104 -4.03 -7.95 -19.06
C LYS A 104 -3.33 -7.64 -17.74
N ALA A 105 -3.15 -6.36 -17.39
CA ALA A 105 -2.58 -5.96 -16.11
C ALA A 105 -3.44 -6.46 -14.94
N MET A 106 -4.76 -6.39 -15.06
CA MET A 106 -5.67 -6.94 -14.03
C MET A 106 -5.60 -8.47 -13.94
N LEU A 107 -5.39 -9.17 -15.07
CA LEU A 107 -5.13 -10.61 -15.04
C LEU A 107 -3.81 -10.94 -14.33
N LEU A 108 -2.76 -10.15 -14.58
CA LEU A 108 -1.47 -10.28 -13.92
C LEU A 108 -1.61 -10.10 -12.40
N CYS A 109 -2.31 -9.04 -11.95
CA CYS A 109 -2.58 -8.80 -10.53
C CYS A 109 -3.27 -10.00 -9.87
N ARG A 110 -4.34 -10.53 -10.50
CA ARG A 110 -5.04 -11.72 -9.99
C ARG A 110 -4.15 -12.96 -9.93
N ALA A 111 -3.27 -13.14 -10.90
CA ALA A 111 -2.30 -14.23 -10.87
C ALA A 111 -1.32 -14.08 -9.69
N THR A 112 -0.95 -12.85 -9.31
CA THR A 112 -0.03 -12.61 -8.18
C THR A 112 -0.66 -12.71 -6.80
N GLU A 113 -1.97 -12.49 -6.67
CA GLU A 113 -2.67 -12.36 -5.38
C GLU A 113 -2.56 -13.56 -4.43
N HIS A 114 -2.41 -14.76 -4.98
CA HIS A 114 -2.35 -16.00 -4.21
C HIS A 114 -0.91 -16.49 -3.96
N MET A 115 0.09 -15.76 -4.47
CA MET A 115 1.48 -16.19 -4.40
C MET A 115 2.03 -15.98 -2.99
N GLU A 116 2.82 -16.96 -2.53
CA GLU A 116 3.43 -16.92 -1.21
C GLU A 116 4.33 -15.68 -1.05
N GLY A 117 4.12 -14.93 0.03
CA GLY A 117 4.85 -13.70 0.33
C GLY A 117 4.34 -12.46 -0.42
N PHE A 118 3.25 -12.55 -1.19
CA PHE A 118 2.59 -11.38 -1.77
C PHE A 118 1.79 -10.62 -0.71
N LEU A 119 2.02 -9.31 -0.61
CA LEU A 119 1.41 -8.44 0.38
C LEU A 119 0.34 -7.50 -0.23
N GLY A 120 0.35 -7.30 -1.55
CA GLY A 120 -0.64 -6.49 -2.25
C GLY A 120 -0.10 -5.83 -3.50
N SER A 121 -0.96 -5.11 -4.22
CA SER A 121 -0.60 -4.38 -5.43
C SER A 121 -1.42 -3.10 -5.64
N LYS A 122 -0.88 -2.16 -6.42
CA LYS A 122 -1.57 -0.96 -6.90
C LYS A 122 -1.19 -0.68 -8.35
N ALA A 123 -2.14 -0.19 -9.14
CA ALA A 123 -1.87 0.35 -10.47
C ALA A 123 -2.10 1.86 -10.46
N LEU A 124 -1.05 2.63 -10.75
CA LEU A 124 -1.07 4.09 -10.71
C LEU A 124 -0.87 4.63 -12.12
N LYS A 125 -1.87 5.34 -12.66
CA LYS A 125 -1.72 6.08 -13.91
C LYS A 125 -1.23 7.49 -13.59
N ILE A 126 -0.21 7.96 -14.30
CA ILE A 126 0.19 9.37 -14.18
C ILE A 126 -0.92 10.23 -14.79
N SER A 127 -1.58 11.05 -13.96
CA SER A 127 -2.73 11.87 -14.35
C SER A 127 -2.39 13.35 -14.53
N GLY A 128 -1.16 13.77 -14.23
CA GLY A 128 -0.72 15.16 -14.34
C GLY A 128 0.64 15.37 -13.68
N ILE A 129 1.11 16.62 -13.70
CA ILE A 129 2.35 17.07 -13.05
C ILE A 129 2.02 18.30 -12.21
N SER A 130 2.47 18.34 -10.95
CA SER A 130 2.32 19.54 -10.13
C SER A 130 3.31 20.61 -10.59
N GLY A 131 2.81 21.76 -11.07
CA GLY A 131 3.66 22.89 -11.45
C GLY A 131 4.49 23.40 -10.27
N ILE A 132 3.84 23.75 -9.15
CA ILE A 132 4.50 24.19 -7.92
C ILE A 132 5.48 23.13 -7.39
N GLY A 133 5.06 21.85 -7.35
CA GLY A 133 5.92 20.75 -6.91
C GLY A 133 7.12 20.50 -7.82
N SER A 134 7.09 21.01 -9.06
CA SER A 134 8.16 20.91 -10.05
C SER A 134 8.89 22.24 -10.29
N TYR A 135 8.68 23.25 -9.44
CA TYR A 135 9.25 24.60 -9.60
C TYR A 135 8.92 25.26 -10.95
N MET A 136 7.73 25.01 -11.49
CA MET A 136 7.23 25.65 -12.70
C MET A 136 6.12 26.64 -12.36
N GLU A 137 6.20 27.85 -12.91
CA GLU A 137 5.18 28.90 -12.74
C GLU A 137 3.91 28.64 -13.56
N THR A 138 4.01 27.78 -14.59
CA THR A 138 2.89 27.43 -15.46
C THR A 138 1.90 26.50 -14.74
N ASP A 139 0.61 26.76 -14.92
CA ASP A 139 -0.45 25.84 -14.53
C ASP A 139 -0.43 24.61 -15.44
N LEU A 140 -0.19 23.44 -14.84
CA LEU A 140 -0.10 22.15 -15.53
C LEU A 140 -1.27 21.22 -15.20
N THR A 141 -2.35 21.74 -14.60
CA THR A 141 -3.54 20.94 -14.21
C THR A 141 -4.16 20.19 -15.39
N GLU A 142 -4.17 20.80 -16.58
CA GLU A 142 -4.72 20.22 -17.82
C GLU A 142 -3.64 19.60 -18.75
N LEU A 143 -2.43 19.36 -18.24
CA LEU A 143 -1.34 18.80 -19.05
C LEU A 143 -1.67 17.36 -19.49
N GLU A 144 -1.80 17.14 -20.80
CA GLU A 144 -1.96 15.81 -21.36
C GLU A 144 -0.62 15.04 -21.40
N ILE A 145 -0.58 13.84 -20.82
CA ILE A 145 0.61 13.00 -20.78
C ILE A 145 0.50 11.89 -21.83
N ARG A 146 1.36 11.97 -22.87
CA ARG A 146 1.47 10.98 -23.94
C ARG A 146 2.92 10.49 -24.12
N PRO A 147 3.14 9.18 -24.39
CA PRO A 147 2.17 8.09 -24.24
C PRO A 147 1.70 7.99 -22.78
N ILE A 148 0.59 7.28 -22.54
CA ILE A 148 0.12 7.06 -21.17
C ILE A 148 1.19 6.28 -20.40
N LYS A 149 1.51 6.79 -19.21
CA LYS A 149 2.51 6.21 -18.30
C LYS A 149 1.80 5.68 -17.07
N MET A 150 2.19 4.49 -16.63
CA MET A 150 1.71 3.91 -15.39
C MET A 150 2.86 3.31 -14.58
N ILE A 151 2.61 3.15 -13.29
CA ILE A 151 3.44 2.40 -12.35
C ILE A 151 2.58 1.26 -11.82
N LEU A 152 3.01 0.02 -12.02
CA LEU A 152 2.44 -1.12 -11.32
C LEU A 152 3.31 -1.39 -10.09
N VAL A 153 2.72 -1.26 -8.91
CA VAL A 153 3.39 -1.43 -7.63
C VAL A 153 2.96 -2.77 -7.05
N THR A 154 3.91 -3.60 -6.66
CA THR A 154 3.64 -4.82 -5.88
C THR A 154 4.46 -4.84 -4.60
N TYR A 155 3.89 -5.39 -3.54
CA TYR A 155 4.50 -5.47 -2.21
C TYR A 155 4.75 -6.93 -1.87
N TRP A 156 5.93 -7.23 -1.34
CA TRP A 156 6.40 -8.59 -1.06
C TRP A 156 7.14 -8.68 0.26
N GLU A 157 7.10 -9.84 0.90
CA GLU A 157 7.87 -10.11 2.11
C GLU A 157 9.40 -10.13 1.83
N SER A 158 9.80 -10.45 0.59
CA SER A 158 11.21 -10.46 0.18
C SER A 158 11.38 -10.36 -1.34
N LYS A 159 12.59 -9.98 -1.79
CA LYS A 159 12.98 -10.04 -3.21
C LYS A 159 12.91 -11.47 -3.75
N ASP A 160 13.26 -12.46 -2.93
CA ASP A 160 13.18 -13.86 -3.35
C ASP A 160 11.73 -14.33 -3.58
N ALA A 161 10.78 -13.89 -2.74
CA ALA A 161 9.36 -14.16 -2.96
C ALA A 161 8.87 -13.56 -4.28
N HIS A 162 9.26 -12.31 -4.54
CA HIS A 162 9.01 -11.66 -5.81
C HIS A 162 9.61 -12.43 -7.00
N GLU A 163 10.89 -12.79 -6.97
CA GLU A 163 11.52 -13.51 -8.09
C GLU A 163 10.95 -14.92 -8.32
N ARG A 164 10.39 -15.56 -7.28
CA ARG A 164 9.64 -16.81 -7.45
C ARG A 164 8.34 -16.58 -8.22
N SER A 165 7.67 -15.44 -8.03
CA SER A 165 6.43 -15.08 -8.75
C SER A 165 6.62 -15.10 -10.28
N HIS A 166 7.78 -14.65 -10.75
CA HIS A 166 8.13 -14.60 -12.18
C HIS A 166 8.28 -15.98 -12.84
N ARG A 167 8.44 -17.03 -12.04
CA ARG A 167 8.57 -18.41 -12.51
C ARG A 167 7.21 -19.12 -12.59
N ASP A 168 6.15 -18.49 -12.09
CA ASP A 168 4.81 -19.04 -12.19
C ASP A 168 4.36 -19.11 -13.67
N PRO A 169 3.91 -20.27 -14.16
CA PRO A 169 3.52 -20.43 -15.56
C PRO A 169 2.35 -19.55 -15.99
N VAL A 170 1.40 -19.28 -15.09
CA VAL A 170 0.23 -18.45 -15.39
C VAL A 170 0.65 -17.00 -15.51
N PHE A 171 1.44 -16.51 -14.54
CA PHE A 171 2.03 -15.17 -14.59
C PHE A 171 2.83 -14.96 -15.88
N LYS A 172 3.75 -15.88 -16.19
CA LYS A 172 4.61 -15.78 -17.38
C LYS A 172 3.78 -15.77 -18.66
N GLY A 173 2.79 -16.65 -18.78
CA GLY A 173 1.90 -16.70 -19.94
C GLY A 173 1.13 -15.40 -20.17
N ILE A 174 0.70 -14.72 -19.11
CA ILE A 174 0.06 -13.40 -19.21
C ILE A 174 1.10 -12.33 -19.57
N PHE A 175 2.24 -12.33 -18.87
CA PHE A 175 3.31 -11.34 -19.02
C PHE A 175 3.88 -11.31 -20.44
N ASP A 176 4.09 -12.48 -21.06
CA ASP A 176 4.61 -12.60 -22.43
C ASP A 176 3.70 -11.90 -23.47
N THR A 177 2.41 -11.71 -23.14
CA THR A 177 1.46 -11.00 -24.00
C THR A 177 1.38 -9.49 -23.75
N LEU A 178 2.01 -8.96 -22.70
CA LEU A 178 1.97 -7.53 -22.38
C LEU A 178 2.77 -6.69 -23.37
N GLY A 179 3.88 -7.23 -23.90
CA GLY A 179 4.79 -6.50 -24.79
C GLY A 179 4.11 -5.95 -26.04
N GLU A 180 3.05 -6.60 -26.53
CA GLU A 180 2.27 -6.12 -27.67
C GLU A 180 1.58 -4.76 -27.42
N HIS A 181 1.33 -4.42 -26.16
CA HIS A 181 0.60 -3.23 -25.73
C HIS A 181 1.51 -2.12 -25.17
N LEU A 182 2.81 -2.37 -25.09
CA LEU A 182 3.77 -1.46 -24.47
C LEU A 182 4.72 -0.84 -25.50
N VAL A 183 5.05 0.44 -25.32
CA VAL A 183 6.07 1.13 -26.12
C VAL A 183 7.47 0.57 -25.84
N GLN A 184 7.69 0.14 -24.60
CA GLN A 184 8.90 -0.53 -24.14
C GLN A 184 8.54 -1.56 -23.07
N MET A 185 9.32 -2.63 -22.95
CA MET A 185 9.13 -3.58 -21.85
C MET A 185 9.25 -2.88 -20.49
N PRO A 186 8.54 -3.36 -19.45
CA PRO A 186 8.58 -2.75 -18.13
C PRO A 186 10.02 -2.68 -17.61
N VAL A 187 10.37 -1.55 -17.00
CA VAL A 187 11.57 -1.45 -16.16
C VAL A 187 11.09 -1.66 -14.73
N GLU A 188 11.67 -2.66 -14.07
CA GLU A 188 11.30 -3.03 -12.71
C GLU A 188 12.41 -2.69 -11.72
N GLU A 189 12.05 -1.95 -10.69
CA GLU A 189 12.97 -1.48 -9.66
C GLU A 189 12.45 -1.87 -8.27
N PHE A 190 13.36 -2.34 -7.41
CA PHE A 190 13.05 -2.62 -6.02
C PHE A 190 13.32 -1.41 -5.13
N TYR A 191 12.38 -1.16 -4.23
CA TYR A 191 12.41 -0.10 -3.23
C TYR A 191 12.22 -0.68 -1.83
N GLU A 192 12.90 -0.10 -0.86
CA GLU A 192 12.70 -0.35 0.56
C GLU A 192 11.77 0.71 1.14
N VAL A 193 10.82 0.28 1.98
CA VAL A 193 9.96 1.24 2.69
C VAL A 193 10.71 1.79 3.90
N LEU A 194 11.20 3.02 3.75
CA LEU A 194 11.92 3.72 4.82
C LEU A 194 10.98 4.27 5.89
N LYS A 195 9.77 4.71 5.51
CA LYS A 195 8.78 5.34 6.40
C LYS A 195 7.37 5.22 5.83
#